data_AF-A0A350JGG3-F1
#
_entry.id   AF-A0A350JGG3-F1
#
_cell.length_a   1.000
_cell.length_b   1.000
_cell.length_c   1.000
_cell.angle_alpha   90.00
_cell.angle_beta   90.00
_cell.angle_gamma   90.00
#
_symmetry.space_group_name_H-M   'P 1'
#
loop_
_entity.id
_entity.type
_entity.pdbx_description
1 polymer ?
#
loop_
_entity_poly.entity_id
_entity_poly.type
_entity_poly.pdbx_seq_one_letter_code
_entity_poly.pdbx_strand_id
1 'polypeptide(L)'
;MRYTFLFIIGLIGLCSCKQNPKACLELEDGYEVGREYKLTSCSKNYEFLTWDFGDRSGGFIGDEAPHIFQNKGTFYVTVTAYSDGAYNSDQASVSVKAASRYVDHIDITGDSDFTKFRFEFGNNKVTFSDAVGTFTDTDPFRGNVLDSVNIKIPLDQVQISLFGQRNSSATPLVNKYAINFRNNVENPVELEGQGFNMKLYWSYQ
;
A
#
# COMPACT_ATOMS: atom_id res chain seq x y z
N MET A 1 -73.46 -42.97 -9.09
CA MET A 1 -72.96 -43.15 -10.48
C MET A 1 -73.01 -41.78 -11.13
N ARG A 2 -71.99 -41.18 -11.74
CA ARG A 2 -70.65 -41.59 -12.17
C ARG A 2 -69.77 -40.33 -12.04
N TYR A 3 -68.52 -40.51 -11.62
CA TYR A 3 -67.48 -39.49 -11.59
C TYR A 3 -67.12 -39.05 -13.01
N THR A 4 -66.85 -37.77 -13.21
CA THR A 4 -65.87 -37.34 -14.23
C THR A 4 -65.06 -36.20 -13.64
N PHE A 5 -63.91 -36.58 -13.09
CA PHE A 5 -62.87 -35.74 -12.53
C PHE A 5 -62.18 -35.06 -13.72
N LEU A 6 -62.40 -33.76 -13.92
CA LEU A 6 -61.60 -32.99 -14.88
C LEU A 6 -60.29 -32.61 -14.18
N PHE A 7 -59.21 -33.32 -14.51
CA PHE A 7 -57.86 -32.98 -14.07
C PHE A 7 -57.45 -31.67 -14.73
N ILE A 8 -57.52 -30.58 -13.97
CA ILE A 8 -56.86 -29.32 -14.30
C ILE A 8 -55.37 -29.59 -14.08
N ILE A 9 -54.65 -29.94 -15.14
CA ILE A 9 -53.19 -29.94 -15.13
C ILE A 9 -52.78 -28.48 -15.06
N GLY A 10 -52.67 -27.96 -13.84
CA GLY A 10 -52.01 -26.69 -13.58
C GLY A 10 -50.57 -26.83 -14.06
N LEU A 11 -50.21 -26.08 -15.10
CA LEU A 11 -48.82 -25.80 -15.41
C LEU A 11 -48.26 -25.05 -14.19
N ILE A 12 -47.64 -25.79 -13.28
CA ILE A 12 -46.76 -25.22 -12.27
C ILE A 12 -45.56 -24.72 -13.07
N GLY A 13 -45.62 -23.47 -13.50
CA GLY A 13 -44.44 -22.77 -13.98
C GLY A 13 -43.43 -22.81 -12.85
N LEU A 14 -42.42 -23.68 -12.99
CA LEU A 14 -41.18 -23.58 -12.23
C LEU A 14 -40.49 -22.30 -12.70
N CYS A 15 -41.01 -21.15 -12.28
CA CYS A 15 -40.28 -19.91 -12.31
C CYS A 15 -39.21 -20.07 -11.23
N SER A 16 -38.12 -20.75 -11.58
CA SER A 16 -36.87 -20.67 -10.84
C SER A 16 -36.45 -19.21 -10.93
N CYS A 17 -36.74 -18.41 -9.90
CA CYS A 17 -36.20 -17.06 -9.78
C CYS A 17 -34.69 -17.18 -9.58
N LYS A 18 -33.93 -17.41 -10.65
CA LYS A 18 -32.50 -17.14 -10.66
C LYS A 18 -32.38 -15.64 -10.42
N GLN A 19 -31.89 -15.25 -9.24
CA GLN A 19 -31.67 -13.85 -8.93
C GLN A 19 -30.56 -13.33 -9.84
N ASN A 20 -30.75 -12.14 -10.41
CA ASN A 20 -29.71 -11.50 -11.20
C ASN A 20 -28.49 -11.20 -10.30
N PRO A 21 -27.28 -11.27 -10.87
CA PRO A 21 -26.09 -10.95 -10.12
C PRO A 21 -26.11 -9.48 -9.75
N LYS A 22 -25.52 -9.15 -8.61
CA LYS A 22 -25.31 -7.77 -8.17
C LYS A 22 -23.84 -7.59 -7.89
N ALA A 23 -23.15 -6.84 -8.74
CA ALA A 23 -21.74 -6.54 -8.57
C ALA A 23 -21.52 -5.48 -7.48
N CYS A 24 -20.44 -5.61 -6.74
CA CYS A 24 -20.11 -4.70 -5.64
C CYS A 24 -18.61 -4.73 -5.34
N LEU A 25 -18.03 -3.55 -5.11
CA LEU A 25 -16.65 -3.36 -4.69
C LEU A 25 -16.58 -2.37 -3.52
N GLU A 26 -15.81 -2.74 -2.51
CA GLU A 26 -15.45 -1.93 -1.34
C GLU A 26 -13.94 -2.06 -1.15
N LEU A 27 -13.17 -1.35 -1.98
CA LEU A 27 -11.71 -1.39 -1.97
C LEU A 27 -11.12 -0.20 -1.20
N GLU A 28 -9.89 -0.34 -0.74
CA GLU A 28 -9.12 0.77 -0.18
C GLU A 28 -8.77 1.80 -1.26
N ASP A 29 -8.65 3.08 -0.87
CA ASP A 29 -8.32 4.15 -1.82
C ASP A 29 -6.85 4.08 -2.32
N GLY A 30 -5.96 3.43 -1.57
CA GLY A 30 -4.51 3.53 -1.74
C GLY A 30 -3.77 2.19 -1.67
N TYR A 31 -2.91 1.95 -2.66
CA TYR A 31 -2.09 0.76 -2.78
C TYR A 31 -0.61 1.13 -2.98
N GLU A 32 0.29 0.37 -2.35
CA GLU A 32 1.73 0.55 -2.51
C GLU A 32 2.23 -0.22 -3.73
N VAL A 33 2.94 0.48 -4.62
CA VAL A 33 3.49 -0.09 -5.84
C VAL A 33 4.41 -1.28 -5.51
N GLY A 34 4.20 -2.40 -6.20
CA GLY A 34 4.99 -3.63 -6.05
C GLY A 34 4.59 -4.52 -4.87
N ARG A 35 3.59 -4.12 -4.06
CA ARG A 35 3.02 -4.96 -3.00
C ARG A 35 1.88 -5.80 -3.57
N GLU A 36 1.80 -7.05 -3.15
CA GLU A 36 0.69 -7.93 -3.47
C GLU A 36 -0.46 -7.70 -2.50
N TYR A 37 -1.66 -7.57 -3.06
CA TYR A 37 -2.90 -7.40 -2.33
C TYR A 37 -3.89 -8.48 -2.75
N LYS A 38 -4.69 -8.96 -1.81
CA LYS A 38 -5.81 -9.87 -2.06
C LYS A 38 -7.09 -9.04 -2.11
N LEU A 39 -7.52 -8.68 -3.32
CA LEU A 39 -8.72 -7.87 -3.51
C LEU A 39 -9.96 -8.77 -3.42
N THR A 40 -10.99 -8.27 -2.75
CA THR A 40 -12.25 -9.00 -2.54
C THR A 40 -13.44 -8.19 -2.99
N SER A 41 -14.55 -8.88 -3.27
CA SER A 41 -15.79 -8.27 -3.76
C SER A 41 -16.93 -8.52 -2.78
N CYS A 42 -17.81 -7.53 -2.64
CA CYS A 42 -19.08 -7.64 -1.89
C CYS A 42 -20.25 -8.10 -2.77
N SER A 43 -19.97 -8.61 -3.99
CA SER A 43 -20.99 -9.03 -4.97
C SER A 43 -21.91 -10.11 -4.43
N LYS A 44 -23.13 -10.21 -4.96
CA LYS A 44 -24.14 -11.20 -4.56
C LYS A 44 -24.79 -11.85 -5.77
N ASN A 45 -25.40 -13.02 -5.55
CA ASN A 45 -26.21 -13.74 -6.53
C ASN A 45 -25.47 -14.07 -7.85
N TYR A 46 -24.19 -14.41 -7.76
CA TYR A 46 -23.36 -14.72 -8.91
C TYR A 46 -22.85 -16.17 -8.85
N GLU A 47 -22.48 -16.71 -10.01
CA GLU A 47 -21.83 -18.01 -10.19
C GLU A 47 -20.30 -17.87 -10.25
N PHE A 48 -19.79 -16.82 -10.91
CA PHE A 48 -18.37 -16.47 -10.91
C PHE A 48 -18.14 -14.97 -11.11
N LEU A 49 -16.95 -14.50 -10.74
CA LEU A 49 -16.49 -13.13 -10.94
C LEU A 49 -15.33 -13.05 -11.93
N THR A 50 -15.28 -11.98 -12.70
CA THR A 50 -14.08 -11.57 -13.44
C THR A 50 -13.64 -10.19 -13.01
N TRP A 51 -12.33 -9.96 -13.02
CA TRP A 51 -11.69 -8.72 -12.59
C TRP A 51 -10.93 -8.08 -13.75
N ASP A 52 -10.99 -6.77 -13.86
CA ASP A 52 -10.08 -5.94 -14.64
C ASP A 52 -9.51 -4.86 -13.69
N PHE A 53 -8.19 -4.80 -13.56
CA PHE A 53 -7.54 -3.89 -12.62
C PHE A 53 -7.27 -2.51 -13.23
N GLY A 54 -7.44 -2.33 -14.55
CA GLY A 54 -7.25 -1.05 -15.24
C GLY A 54 -5.79 -0.62 -15.42
N ASP A 55 -4.81 -1.45 -15.07
CA ASP A 55 -3.36 -1.16 -15.12
C ASP A 55 -2.62 -1.88 -16.25
N ARG A 56 -3.35 -2.58 -17.12
CA ARG A 56 -2.85 -3.40 -18.25
C ARG A 56 -2.14 -4.70 -17.84
N SER A 57 -2.26 -5.16 -16.59
CA SER A 57 -1.71 -6.46 -16.15
C SER A 57 -2.47 -7.68 -16.68
N GLY A 58 -3.66 -7.47 -17.27
CA GLY A 58 -4.61 -8.52 -17.60
C GLY A 58 -5.60 -8.79 -16.44
N GLY A 59 -6.71 -9.44 -16.76
CA GLY A 59 -7.78 -9.72 -15.80
C GLY A 59 -7.58 -10.99 -14.98
N PHE A 60 -8.47 -11.21 -14.00
CA PHE A 60 -8.47 -12.39 -13.14
C PHE A 60 -9.88 -13.00 -13.04
N ILE A 61 -9.99 -14.31 -12.76
CA ILE A 61 -11.26 -15.00 -12.53
C ILE A 61 -11.22 -15.66 -11.16
N GLY A 62 -12.17 -15.33 -10.29
CA GLY A 62 -12.27 -15.88 -8.95
C GLY A 62 -12.85 -14.90 -7.92
N ASP A 63 -13.18 -15.42 -6.75
CA ASP A 63 -13.80 -14.63 -5.66
C ASP A 63 -12.83 -13.69 -4.95
N GLU A 64 -11.57 -14.10 -4.83
CA GLU A 64 -10.45 -13.33 -4.29
C GLU A 64 -9.39 -13.16 -5.39
N ALA A 65 -9.04 -11.92 -5.71
CA ALA A 65 -8.11 -11.58 -6.78
C ALA A 65 -6.77 -11.09 -6.22
N PRO A 66 -5.72 -11.93 -6.20
CA PRO A 66 -4.37 -11.46 -5.90
C PRO A 66 -3.89 -10.53 -7.02
N HIS A 67 -3.40 -9.34 -6.67
CA HIS A 67 -2.93 -8.36 -7.64
C HIS A 67 -1.74 -7.53 -7.13
N ILE A 68 -0.89 -7.10 -8.06
CA ILE A 68 0.25 -6.21 -7.81
C ILE A 68 0.20 -5.05 -8.80
N PHE A 69 -0.05 -3.83 -8.29
CA PHE A 69 0.11 -2.62 -9.08
C PHE A 69 1.61 -2.31 -9.28
N GLN A 70 2.12 -2.48 -10.49
CA GLN A 70 3.55 -2.30 -10.80
C GLN A 70 3.96 -0.83 -11.01
N ASN A 71 2.99 0.02 -11.34
CA ASN A 71 3.22 1.43 -11.67
C ASN A 71 2.38 2.33 -10.77
N LYS A 72 2.90 3.53 -10.50
CA LYS A 72 2.10 4.57 -9.85
C LYS A 72 1.02 5.09 -10.79
N GLY A 73 -0.14 5.46 -10.25
CA GLY A 73 -1.23 5.99 -11.04
C GLY A 73 -2.58 5.85 -10.35
N THR A 74 -3.62 6.33 -11.04
CA THR A 74 -5.00 6.06 -10.68
C THR A 74 -5.54 5.00 -11.64
N PHE A 75 -6.13 3.94 -11.08
CA PHE A 75 -6.68 2.82 -11.83
C PHE A 75 -8.15 2.61 -11.50
N TYR A 76 -8.92 2.10 -12.45
CA TYR A 76 -10.32 1.75 -12.24
C TYR A 76 -10.43 0.23 -12.14
N VAL A 77 -10.50 -0.28 -10.91
CA VAL A 77 -10.70 -1.71 -10.67
C VAL A 77 -12.16 -2.03 -10.87
N THR A 78 -12.42 -3.00 -11.73
CA THR A 78 -13.76 -3.37 -12.18
C THR A 78 -13.98 -4.85 -11.92
N VAL A 79 -15.06 -5.18 -11.23
CA VAL A 79 -15.53 -6.57 -11.06
C VAL A 79 -16.81 -6.75 -11.88
N THR A 80 -16.88 -7.84 -12.63
CA THR A 80 -18.09 -8.26 -13.33
C THR A 80 -18.57 -9.57 -12.74
N ALA A 81 -19.77 -9.54 -12.20
CA ALA A 81 -20.43 -10.68 -11.59
C ALA A 81 -21.35 -11.35 -12.62
N TYR A 82 -21.17 -12.65 -12.85
CA TYR A 82 -21.96 -13.40 -13.83
C TYR A 82 -22.85 -14.43 -13.14
N SER A 83 -24.02 -14.69 -13.70
CA SER A 83 -24.88 -15.81 -13.30
C SER A 83 -25.53 -16.43 -14.52
N ASP A 84 -26.19 -17.58 -14.33
CA ASP A 84 -26.87 -18.31 -15.39
C ASP A 84 -25.92 -18.62 -16.55
N GLY A 85 -24.76 -19.23 -16.29
CA GLY A 85 -23.80 -19.56 -17.34
C GLY A 85 -23.31 -18.35 -18.16
N ALA A 86 -23.21 -17.18 -17.50
CA ALA A 86 -22.86 -15.89 -18.09
C ALA A 86 -23.94 -15.21 -18.96
N TYR A 87 -25.19 -15.69 -18.97
CA TYR A 87 -26.29 -15.00 -19.65
C TYR A 87 -26.71 -13.70 -18.95
N ASN A 88 -26.51 -13.62 -17.63
CA ASN A 88 -26.76 -12.40 -16.87
C ASN A 88 -25.46 -11.91 -16.24
N SER A 89 -25.24 -10.60 -16.27
CA SER A 89 -24.11 -9.97 -15.61
C SER A 89 -24.46 -8.61 -15.01
N ASP A 90 -23.68 -8.22 -14.00
CA ASP A 90 -23.67 -6.89 -13.44
C ASP A 90 -22.21 -6.47 -13.19
N GLN A 91 -21.93 -5.17 -13.16
CA GLN A 91 -20.58 -4.64 -13.05
C GLN A 91 -20.49 -3.52 -12.02
N ALA A 92 -19.42 -3.53 -11.23
CA ALA A 92 -19.06 -2.45 -10.33
C ALA A 92 -17.61 -2.03 -10.59
N SER A 93 -17.34 -0.73 -10.48
CA SER A 93 -16.01 -0.16 -10.68
C SER A 93 -15.70 0.86 -9.59
N VAL A 94 -14.45 0.88 -9.13
CA VAL A 94 -13.95 1.85 -8.14
C VAL A 94 -12.57 2.35 -8.55
N SER A 95 -12.33 3.66 -8.36
CA SER A 95 -11.03 4.26 -8.60
C SER A 95 -10.10 4.03 -7.40
N VAL A 96 -8.90 3.52 -7.66
CA VAL A 96 -7.86 3.31 -6.64
C VAL A 96 -6.57 4.03 -7.04
N LYS A 97 -5.74 4.40 -6.06
CA LYS A 97 -4.45 5.06 -6.30
C LYS A 97 -3.30 4.14 -5.93
N ALA A 98 -2.37 3.89 -6.86
CA ALA A 98 -1.10 3.26 -6.56
C ALA A 98 0.02 4.30 -6.43
N ALA A 99 0.81 4.23 -5.36
CA ALA A 99 1.90 5.15 -5.07
C ALA A 99 3.12 4.43 -4.46
N SER A 100 4.30 5.06 -4.49
CA SER A 100 5.49 4.55 -3.79
C SER A 100 5.81 5.42 -2.57
N ARG A 101 6.37 4.83 -1.52
CA ARG A 101 6.89 5.60 -0.39
C ARG A 101 8.24 6.23 -0.76
N TYR A 102 8.43 7.47 -0.32
CA TYR A 102 9.69 8.20 -0.44
C TYR A 102 10.07 8.78 0.92
N VAL A 103 11.37 8.76 1.23
CA VAL A 103 11.88 9.40 2.45
C VAL A 103 11.62 10.90 2.34
N ASP A 104 10.85 11.42 3.29
CA ASP A 104 10.43 12.81 3.31
C ASP A 104 11.49 13.66 4.01
N HIS A 105 11.65 13.44 5.31
CA HIS A 105 12.66 14.07 6.14
C HIS A 105 13.05 13.15 7.30
N ILE A 106 14.11 13.51 7.99
CA ILE A 106 14.48 12.93 9.28
C ILE A 106 14.46 14.00 10.36
N ASP A 107 14.03 13.62 11.56
CA ASP A 107 14.19 14.41 12.77
C ASP A 107 15.19 13.71 13.68
N ILE A 108 16.17 14.45 14.19
CA ILE A 108 17.23 13.93 15.07
C ILE A 108 17.14 14.66 16.41
N THR A 109 17.17 13.91 17.51
CA THR A 109 17.26 14.45 18.88
C THR A 109 18.53 13.95 19.57
N GLY A 110 19.10 14.77 20.45
CA GLY A 110 20.36 14.52 21.14
C GLY A 110 21.27 15.76 21.22
N ASP A 111 22.28 15.68 22.08
CA ASP A 111 23.32 16.71 22.20
C ASP A 111 24.46 16.45 21.23
N SER A 112 24.75 17.42 20.36
CA SER A 112 25.69 17.29 19.26
C SER A 112 26.78 18.35 19.28
N ASP A 113 28.02 17.88 19.20
CA ASP A 113 29.20 18.69 18.90
C ASP A 113 29.71 18.47 17.45
N PHE A 114 28.95 17.73 16.63
CA PHE A 114 29.28 17.44 15.23
C PHE A 114 28.90 18.62 14.32
N THR A 115 29.73 18.90 13.32
CA THR A 115 29.43 19.98 12.37
C THR A 115 28.47 19.55 11.26
N LYS A 116 28.34 18.24 11.02
CA LYS A 116 27.42 17.68 10.03
C LYS A 116 26.80 16.38 10.52
N PHE A 117 25.58 16.12 10.09
CA PHE A 117 24.99 14.79 10.11
C PHE A 117 25.02 14.18 8.72
N ARG A 118 25.28 12.88 8.65
CA ARG A 118 25.23 12.11 7.41
C ARG A 118 24.28 10.94 7.59
N PHE A 119 23.16 11.02 6.90
CA PHE A 119 22.14 9.98 6.81
C PHE A 119 22.47 9.05 5.65
N GLU A 120 22.50 7.75 5.93
CA GLU A 120 22.63 6.72 4.91
C GLU A 120 21.36 5.87 4.87
N PHE A 121 20.81 5.69 3.66
CA PHE A 121 19.65 4.85 3.37
C PHE A 121 19.97 3.92 2.20
N GLY A 122 20.36 2.70 2.51
CA GLY A 122 20.93 1.75 1.56
C GLY A 122 22.21 2.32 0.94
N ASN A 123 22.19 2.52 -0.37
CA ASN A 123 23.31 3.12 -1.11
C ASN A 123 23.25 4.65 -1.16
N ASN A 124 22.13 5.26 -0.75
CA ASN A 124 21.96 6.70 -0.75
C ASN A 124 22.61 7.33 0.47
N LYS A 125 23.19 8.51 0.28
CA LYS A 125 23.85 9.28 1.34
C LYS A 125 23.44 10.74 1.22
N VAL A 126 22.97 11.31 2.32
CA VAL A 126 22.59 12.72 2.42
C VAL A 126 23.34 13.34 3.59
N THR A 127 23.95 14.50 3.37
CA THR A 127 24.71 15.21 4.41
C THR A 127 24.06 16.56 4.70
N PHE A 128 23.80 16.81 5.97
CA PHE A 128 23.25 18.05 6.49
C PHE A 128 24.33 18.77 7.30
N SER A 129 24.46 20.09 7.11
CA SER A 129 25.40 20.91 7.87
C SER A 129 24.72 21.54 9.10
N ASP A 130 25.47 22.33 9.86
CA ASP A 130 24.97 23.08 11.02
C ASP A 130 24.38 22.20 12.13
N ALA A 131 25.01 21.04 12.34
CA ALA A 131 24.56 20.00 13.27
C ALA A 131 25.03 20.20 14.73
N VAL A 132 25.53 21.39 15.11
CA VAL A 132 26.01 21.67 16.48
C VAL A 132 24.86 22.22 17.31
N GLY A 133 24.54 21.58 18.44
CA GLY A 133 23.47 22.04 19.33
C GLY A 133 22.86 20.95 20.18
N THR A 134 21.82 21.30 20.92
CA THR A 134 20.96 20.39 21.68
C THR A 134 19.63 20.30 20.95
N PHE A 135 19.27 19.10 20.48
CA PHE A 135 18.06 18.86 19.72
C PHE A 135 17.06 18.05 20.55
N THR A 136 15.81 18.50 20.63
CA THR A 136 14.78 17.92 21.50
C THR A 136 13.56 17.48 20.70
N ASP A 137 12.64 16.73 21.29
CA ASP A 137 11.42 16.29 20.57
C ASP A 137 10.54 17.46 20.10
N THR A 138 10.62 18.60 20.79
CA THR A 138 9.89 19.82 20.42
C THR A 138 10.66 20.72 19.45
N ASP A 139 11.98 20.53 19.34
CA ASP A 139 12.86 21.29 18.44
C ASP A 139 13.98 20.37 17.94
N PRO A 140 13.67 19.41 17.04
CA PRO A 140 14.64 18.46 16.54
C PRO A 140 15.50 19.08 15.44
N PHE A 141 16.67 18.51 15.20
CA PHE A 141 17.38 18.78 13.95
C PHE A 141 16.60 18.12 12.80
N ARG A 142 16.05 18.94 11.89
CA ARG A 142 15.32 18.44 10.71
C ARG A 142 16.20 18.42 9.46
N GLY A 143 16.40 17.23 8.90
CA GLY A 143 17.06 17.03 7.61
C GLY A 143 16.05 16.71 6.51
N ASN A 144 15.80 17.66 5.60
CA ASN A 144 14.90 17.45 4.46
C ASN A 144 15.54 16.58 3.38
N VAL A 145 14.93 15.43 3.06
CA VAL A 145 15.49 14.42 2.15
C VAL A 145 14.80 14.46 0.79
N LEU A 146 13.48 14.58 0.76
CA LEU A 146 12.67 14.51 -0.46
C LEU A 146 13.09 15.56 -1.49
N ASP A 147 13.21 16.81 -1.03
CA ASP A 147 13.61 17.95 -1.86
C ASP A 147 15.06 17.85 -2.36
N SER A 148 15.88 17.03 -1.69
CA SER A 148 17.31 16.93 -1.95
C SER A 148 17.66 15.79 -2.92
N VAL A 149 17.19 14.56 -2.66
CA VAL A 149 17.66 13.34 -3.35
C VAL A 149 16.53 12.42 -3.80
N ASN A 150 15.26 12.69 -3.42
CA ASN A 150 14.08 11.89 -3.80
C ASN A 150 14.28 10.36 -3.64
N ILE A 151 14.53 9.93 -2.40
CA ILE A 151 14.88 8.53 -2.10
C ILE A 151 13.61 7.67 -2.01
N LYS A 152 13.38 6.78 -3.00
CA LYS A 152 12.31 5.77 -2.95
C LYS A 152 12.61 4.72 -1.89
N ILE A 153 11.62 4.40 -1.06
CA ILE A 153 11.66 3.29 -0.10
C ILE A 153 11.24 2.01 -0.85
N PRO A 154 12.12 1.00 -1.00
CA PRO A 154 11.74 -0.29 -1.56
C PRO A 154 10.94 -1.10 -0.54
N LEU A 155 10.26 -2.17 -0.99
CA LEU A 155 9.61 -3.13 -0.09
C LEU A 155 10.60 -4.09 0.57
N ASP A 156 11.85 -4.14 0.13
CA ASP A 156 12.84 -5.08 0.65
C ASP A 156 13.59 -4.50 1.85
N GLN A 157 14.57 -5.26 2.34
CA GLN A 157 15.38 -4.85 3.47
C GLN A 157 16.36 -3.73 3.08
N VAL A 158 16.36 -2.64 3.86
CA VAL A 158 17.27 -1.50 3.68
C VAL A 158 18.09 -1.29 4.94
N GLN A 159 19.36 -0.99 4.74
CA GLN A 159 20.26 -0.58 5.80
C GLN A 159 20.13 0.92 6.05
N ILE A 160 19.90 1.31 7.30
CA ILE A 160 19.75 2.71 7.70
C ILE A 160 20.81 3.04 8.74
N SER A 161 21.48 4.18 8.60
CA SER A 161 22.51 4.61 9.56
C SER A 161 22.55 6.13 9.64
N LEU A 162 22.91 6.64 10.81
CA LEU A 162 23.21 8.05 11.03
C LEU A 162 24.64 8.19 11.53
N PHE A 163 25.37 9.15 10.97
CA PHE A 163 26.72 9.49 11.41
C PHE A 163 26.83 10.97 11.75
N GLY A 164 27.51 11.28 12.85
CA GLY A 164 28.01 12.62 13.14
C GLY A 164 29.39 12.79 12.50
N GLN A 165 29.64 13.94 11.88
CA GLN A 165 30.93 14.24 11.28
C GLN A 165 31.57 15.48 11.91
N ARG A 166 32.86 15.36 12.24
CA ARG A 166 33.68 16.45 12.76
C ARG A 166 35.13 16.22 12.37
N ASN A 167 35.82 17.27 11.92
CA ASN A 167 37.24 17.21 11.53
C ASN A 167 37.56 16.06 10.56
N SER A 168 36.67 15.82 9.59
CA SER A 168 36.76 14.73 8.60
C SER A 168 36.57 13.30 9.14
N SER A 169 36.42 13.11 10.45
CA SER A 169 36.01 11.84 11.05
C SER A 169 34.49 11.67 11.00
N ALA A 170 34.03 10.43 10.86
CA ALA A 170 32.62 10.06 10.93
C ALA A 170 32.40 9.06 12.08
N THR A 171 31.53 9.41 13.01
CA THR A 171 31.16 8.59 14.17
C THR A 171 29.73 8.07 13.97
N PRO A 172 29.47 6.76 14.05
CA PRO A 172 28.11 6.23 13.99
C PRO A 172 27.31 6.69 15.23
N LEU A 173 26.11 7.23 15.02
CA LEU A 173 25.22 7.72 16.07
C LEU A 173 23.99 6.83 16.22
N VAL A 174 23.39 6.46 15.10
CA VAL A 174 22.33 5.44 15.03
C VAL A 174 22.92 4.26 14.30
N ASN A 175 22.84 3.10 14.96
CA ASN A 175 23.44 1.87 14.47
C ASN A 175 22.80 1.43 13.15
N LYS A 176 23.52 0.58 12.41
CA LYS A 176 23.07 0.05 11.13
C LYS A 176 21.86 -0.87 11.32
N TYR A 177 20.66 -0.33 11.15
CA TYR A 177 19.41 -1.08 11.21
C TYR A 177 19.06 -1.64 9.83
N ALA A 178 18.69 -2.91 9.80
CA ALA A 178 18.28 -3.58 8.59
C ALA A 178 16.76 -3.74 8.58
N ILE A 179 16.05 -2.73 8.07
CA ILE A 179 14.58 -2.64 8.14
C ILE A 179 13.96 -3.24 6.88
N ASN A 180 13.09 -4.23 7.05
CA ASN A 180 12.26 -4.74 5.97
C ASN A 180 10.98 -3.92 5.85
N PHE A 181 10.92 -3.07 4.83
CA PHE A 181 9.81 -2.15 4.61
C PHE A 181 8.54 -2.81 4.07
N ARG A 182 8.58 -4.09 3.66
CA ARG A 182 7.35 -4.88 3.42
C ARG A 182 6.55 -5.02 4.71
N ASN A 183 7.24 -5.23 5.83
CA ASN A 183 6.62 -5.50 7.13
C ASN A 183 6.55 -4.26 8.02
N ASN A 184 7.39 -3.24 7.76
CA ASN A 184 7.38 -1.99 8.48
C ASN A 184 6.62 -0.91 7.69
N VAL A 185 5.45 -0.53 8.21
CA VAL A 185 4.54 0.49 7.63
C VAL A 185 4.35 1.68 8.57
N GLU A 186 5.15 1.77 9.63
CA GLU A 186 5.08 2.88 10.59
C GLU A 186 5.62 4.16 9.98
N ASN A 187 5.04 5.29 10.39
CA ASN A 187 5.46 6.62 9.97
C ASN A 187 5.28 7.61 11.13
N PRO A 188 6.36 8.02 11.82
CA PRO A 188 7.76 7.77 11.48
C PRO A 188 8.26 6.37 11.84
N VAL A 189 9.37 5.97 11.22
CA VAL A 189 10.20 4.88 11.70
C VAL A 189 11.18 5.43 12.74
N GLU A 190 11.09 4.94 13.97
CA GLU A 190 11.95 5.39 15.08
C GLU A 190 13.18 4.49 15.23
N LEU A 191 14.35 5.11 15.36
CA LEU A 191 15.64 4.44 15.45
C LEU A 191 16.46 5.05 16.58
N GLU A 192 16.66 4.25 17.62
CA GLU A 192 17.47 4.62 18.77
C GLU A 192 18.96 4.44 18.49
N GLY A 193 19.75 5.33 19.05
CA GLY A 193 21.19 5.40 18.86
C GLY A 193 21.93 5.65 20.17
N GLN A 194 23.25 5.83 20.05
CA GLN A 194 24.09 6.10 21.20
C GLN A 194 24.03 7.59 21.56
N GLY A 195 23.06 7.97 22.40
CA GLY A 195 22.83 9.36 22.81
C GLY A 195 22.05 10.20 21.79
N PHE A 196 21.57 9.57 20.72
CA PHE A 196 20.76 10.19 19.68
C PHE A 196 19.56 9.31 19.35
N ASN A 197 18.43 9.92 19.03
CA ASN A 197 17.31 9.23 18.40
C ASN A 197 17.06 9.85 17.02
N MET A 198 16.68 9.03 16.05
CA MET A 198 16.30 9.47 14.72
C MET A 198 14.91 8.97 14.38
N LYS A 199 14.04 9.88 13.94
CA LYS A 199 12.75 9.56 13.33
C LYS A 199 12.86 9.76 11.84
N LEU A 200 12.54 8.74 11.06
CA LEU A 200 12.48 8.79 9.60
C LEU A 200 11.02 8.89 9.16
N TYR A 201 10.67 10.00 8.53
CA TYR A 201 9.35 10.23 7.96
C TYR A 201 9.35 9.92 6.48
N TRP A 202 8.21 9.46 5.98
CA TRP A 202 8.03 9.20 4.56
C TRP A 202 6.66 9.68 4.08
N SER A 203 6.54 9.86 2.77
CA SER A 203 5.28 10.23 2.12
C SER A 203 5.06 9.39 0.86
N TYR A 204 3.80 9.25 0.44
CA TYR A 204 3.45 8.60 -0.82
C TYR A 204 3.55 9.60 -1.98
N GLN A 205 4.22 9.19 -3.06
CA GLN A 205 4.40 9.95 -4.32
C GLN A 205 4.04 9.13 -5.56
#